data_AF-A0A937SXD4-F1
#
_entry.id   AF-A0A937SXD4-F1
#
_cell.length_a   1.000
_cell.length_b   1.000
_cell.length_c   1.000
_cell.angle_alpha   90.00
_cell.angle_beta   90.00
_cell.angle_gamma   90.00
#
_symmetry.space_group_name_H-M   'P 1'
#
loop_
_entity.id
_entity.type
_entity.pdbx_description
1 polymer ?
#
loop_
_entity_poly.entity_id
_entity_poly.type
_entity_poly.pdbx_seq_one_letter_code
_entity_poly.pdbx_strand_id
1 'polypeptide(L)' 'MDLRDERELEVTRRKLHVLEARYEASRREPDENAHVHELSLRSLKRMINQLKEEIARFELQTLRK' A
#
# COMPACT_ATOMS: atom_id res chain seq x y z
N MET A 1 -10.79 5.65 -0.60
CA MET A 1 -10.69 6.69 0.45
C MET A 1 -10.13 7.92 -0.22
N ASP A 2 -10.80 9.05 -0.12
CA ASP A 2 -10.29 10.29 -0.73
C ASP A 2 -9.36 10.98 0.27
N LEU A 3 -8.13 11.29 -0.12
CA LEU A 3 -7.19 12.03 0.74
C LEU A 3 -7.59 13.49 0.73
N ARG A 4 -7.89 14.07 1.90
CA ARG A 4 -8.43 15.43 1.98
C ARG A 4 -7.39 16.46 2.37
N ASP A 5 -6.40 16.04 3.16
CA ASP A 5 -5.42 16.93 3.78
C ASP A 5 -4.04 16.27 3.85
N GLU A 6 -2.99 17.08 3.99
CA GLU A 6 -1.59 16.63 4.10
C GLU A 6 -1.38 15.63 5.26
N ARG A 7 -2.17 15.75 6.32
CA ARG A 7 -2.15 14.79 7.44
C ARG A 7 -2.66 13.41 7.05
N GLU A 8 -3.70 13.33 6.24
CA GLU A 8 -4.19 12.04 5.72
C GLU A 8 -3.19 11.44 4.72
N LEU A 9 -2.53 12.28 3.93
CA LEU A 9 -1.43 11.86 3.06
C LEU A 9 -0.28 11.25 3.88
N GLU A 10 0.15 11.90 4.97
CA GLU A 10 1.23 11.38 5.83
C GLU A 10 0.84 10.05 6.47
N VAL A 11 -0.37 9.94 7.03
CA VAL A 11 -0.88 8.69 7.61
C VAL A 11 -0.92 7.58 6.56
N THR A 12 -1.36 7.89 5.35
CA THR A 12 -1.44 6.94 4.23
C THR A 12 -0.06 6.48 3.78
N ARG A 13 0.92 7.39 3.70
CA ARG A 13 2.33 7.06 3.42
C ARG A 13 2.95 6.18 4.50
N ARG A 14 2.72 6.47 5.78
CA ARG A 14 3.18 5.60 6.89
C ARG A 14 2.57 4.21 6.79
N LYS A 15 1.26 4.12 6.54
CA LYS A 15 0.56 2.85 6.36
C LYS A 15 1.07 2.07 5.15
N LEU A 16 1.34 2.75 4.04
CA LEU A 16 1.95 2.17 2.85
C LEU A 16 3.30 1.53 3.18
N HIS A 17 4.17 2.26 3.89
CA HIS A 17 5.50 1.77 4.27
C HIS A 17 5.44 0.50 5.12
N VAL A 18 4.52 0.45 6.09
CA VAL A 18 4.31 -0.75 6.93
C VAL A 18 3.81 -1.93 6.09
N LEU A 19 2.90 -1.70 5.14
CA LEU A 19 2.40 -2.75 4.25
C LEU A 19 3.49 -3.26 3.30
N GLU A 20 4.33 -2.37 2.77
CA GLU A 20 5.46 -2.76 1.92
C GLU A 20 6.50 -3.58 2.69
N ALA A 21 6.82 -3.18 3.93
CA ALA A 21 7.72 -3.95 4.79
C ALA A 21 7.15 -5.34 5.09
N ARG A 22 5.84 -5.44 5.37
CA ARG A 22 5.16 -6.72 5.57
C ARG A 22 5.13 -7.58 4.30
N TYR A 23 4.93 -6.97 3.14
CA TYR A 23 4.99 -7.66 1.85
C TYR A 23 6.36 -8.32 1.64
N GLU A 24 7.43 -7.55 1.85
CA GLU A 24 8.79 -8.02 1.66
C GLU A 24 9.18 -9.09 2.69
N ALA A 25 8.73 -8.97 3.94
CA ALA A 25 8.92 -9.98 4.97
C ALA A 25 8.21 -11.28 4.60
N SER A 26 6.89 -11.22 4.32
CA SER A 26 6.11 -12.41 3.97
C SER A 26 6.63 -13.06 2.68
N ARG A 27 7.03 -12.29 1.67
CA ARG A 27 7.57 -12.83 0.42
C ARG A 27 8.87 -13.64 0.60
N ARG A 28 9.62 -13.42 1.68
CA ARG A 28 10.87 -14.14 1.98
C ARG A 28 10.66 -15.37 2.86
N GLU A 29 9.51 -15.50 3.50
CA GLU A 29 9.18 -16.64 4.35
C GLU A 29 8.60 -17.79 3.49
N PRO A 30 9.22 -18.98 3.48
CA PRO A 30 8.62 -20.16 2.88
C PRO A 30 7.42 -20.58 3.74
N ASP A 31 6.22 -20.46 3.18
CA ASP A 31 4.96 -20.79 3.85
C ASP A 31 4.54 -22.23 3.47
N GLU A 32 4.17 -23.03 4.47
CA GLU A 32 3.68 -24.39 4.27
C GLU A 32 2.42 -24.43 3.37
N ASN A 33 1.66 -23.33 3.27
CA ASN A 33 0.50 -23.18 2.42
C ASN A 33 0.74 -22.19 1.27
N ALA A 34 1.61 -22.58 0.32
CA ALA A 34 2.01 -21.76 -0.83
C ALA A 34 0.84 -21.07 -1.56
N HIS A 35 -0.31 -21.73 -1.72
CA HIS A 35 -1.48 -21.15 -2.39
C HIS A 35 -2.15 -20.01 -1.58
N VAL A 36 -2.33 -20.21 -0.27
CA VAL A 36 -2.90 -19.19 0.63
C VAL A 36 -1.93 -18.01 0.78
N HIS A 37 -0.64 -18.32 0.82
CA HIS A 37 0.43 -17.34 0.85
C HIS A 37 0.43 -16.46 -0.41
N GLU A 38 0.34 -17.07 -1.60
CA GLU A 38 0.26 -16.34 -2.86
C GLU A 38 -0.98 -15.43 -2.95
N LEU A 39 -2.15 -15.92 -2.53
CA LEU A 39 -3.38 -15.12 -2.50
C LEU A 39 -3.28 -13.93 -1.54
N SER A 40 -2.63 -14.13 -0.39
CA SER A 40 -2.39 -13.09 0.61
C SER A 40 -1.43 -12.03 0.07
N LEU A 41 -0.31 -12.44 -0.52
CA LEU A 41 0.64 -11.54 -1.17
C LEU A 41 -0.01 -10.76 -2.33
N ARG A 42 -0.82 -11.42 -3.15
CA ARG A 42 -1.52 -10.77 -4.27
C ARG A 42 -2.51 -9.72 -3.78
N SER A 43 -3.26 -10.03 -2.72
CA SER A 43 -4.23 -9.10 -2.12
C SER A 43 -3.53 -7.91 -1.48
N LEU A 44 -2.43 -8.16 -0.76
CA LEU A 44 -1.63 -7.12 -0.13
C LEU A 44 -0.96 -6.21 -1.17
N LYS A 45 -0.43 -6.77 -2.26
CA LYS A 45 0.12 -6.01 -3.40
C LYS A 45 -0.93 -5.13 -4.06
N ARG A 46 -2.16 -5.62 -4.25
CA ARG A 46 -3.27 -4.80 -4.77
C ARG A 46 -3.56 -3.62 -3.84
N MET A 47 -3.58 -3.85 -2.53
CA MET A 47 -3.81 -2.78 -1.54
C MET A 47 -2.70 -1.72 -1.57
N ILE A 48 -1.44 -2.14 -1.66
CA ILE A 48 -0.28 -1.24 -1.81
C ILE A 48 -0.43 -0.38 -3.08
N ASN A 49 -0.79 -0.99 -4.21
CA ASN A 49 -0.99 -0.27 -5.46
C ASN A 49 -2.12 0.76 -5.34
N GLN A 50 -3.26 0.38 -4.76
CA GLN A 50 -4.39 1.29 -4.57
C GLN A 50 -3.99 2.51 -3.72
N LEU A 51 -3.26 2.30 -2.62
CA LEU A 51 -2.78 3.39 -1.76
C LEU A 51 -1.78 4.30 -2.48
N LYS A 52 -0.89 3.74 -3.32
CA LYS A 52 0.03 4.52 -4.16
C LYS A 52 -0.73 5.38 -5.17
N GLU A 53 -1.77 4.85 -5.80
CA GLU A 53 -2.62 5.61 -6.71
C GLU A 53 -3.39 6.72 -6.00
N GLU A 54 -3.91 6.47 -4.79
CA GLU A 54 -4.58 7.50 -3.98
C GLU A 54 -3.62 8.64 -3.61
N ILE A 55 -2.40 8.31 -3.18
CA ILE A 55 -1.33 9.29 -2.93
C ILE A 55 -1.03 10.11 -4.19
N ALA A 56 -0.77 9.45 -5.32
CA ALA A 56 -0.43 10.12 -6.57
C ALA A 56 -1.55 11.03 -7.08
N ARG A 57 -2.83 10.61 -6.95
CA ARG A 57 -3.99 11.43 -7.29
C ARG A 57 -4.04 12.71 -6.45
N PHE A 58 -3.83 12.59 -5.14
CA PHE A 58 -3.81 13.73 -4.24
C PHE A 58 -2.65 14.69 -4.55
N GLU A 59 -1.45 14.17 -4.76
CA GLU A 59 -0.27 14.98 -5.11
C GLU A 59 -0.48 15.75 -6.41
N LEU A 60 -1.07 15.11 -7.43
CA LEU A 60 -1.42 15.76 -8.70
C LEU A 60 -2.49 16.84 -8.53
N GLN A 61 -3.46 16.63 -7.64
CA GLN A 61 -4.50 17.61 -7.34
C GLN A 61 -3.92 18.83 -6.59
N THR A 62 -3.03 18.59 -5.62
CA THR A 62 -2.35 19.65 -4.87
C THR A 62 -1.35 20.41 -5.73
N LEU A 63 -0.61 19.75 -6.63
CA LEU A 63 0.35 20.40 -7.52
C LEU A 63 -0.30 21.30 -8.59
N ARG A 64 -1.57 21.05 -8.92
CA ARG A 64 -2.34 21.85 -9.89
C ARG A 64 -2.96 23.12 -9.29
N LYS A 65 -2.82 23.34 -7.99
CA LYS A 65 -3.41 24.45 -7.24
C LYS A 65 -2.38 25.55 -6.97
#